data_AF-A0A7K0H0Y0-F1
#
_entry.id   AF-A0A7K0H0Y0-F1
#
_cell.length_a   1.000
_cell.length_b   1.000
_cell.length_c   1.000
_cell.angle_alpha   90.00
_cell.angle_beta   90.00
_cell.angle_gamma   90.00
#
_symmetry.space_group_name_H-M   'P 1'
#
loop_
_entity.id
_entity.type
_entity.pdbx_description
1 polymer ?
#
loop_
_entity_poly.entity_id
_entity_poly.type
_entity_poly.pdbx_seq_one_letter_code
_entity_poly.pdbx_strand_id
1 'polypeptide(L)'
;MVQVLKKSVDFVSVHKRIIMILGLFLLTFVVVPQVVEAQSSLKISSLSDVESKAQEGSDTILNIAKYVLAAVLGIALVFVIYSLATNNPHAKEYLLGWIIAVAVIMVAFLII
;
A
#
# COMPACT_ATOMS: atom_id res chain seq x y z
N MET A 1 -48.17 46.43 -34.32
CA MET A 1 -46.85 46.64 -33.65
C MET A 1 -46.66 45.72 -32.43
N VAL A 2 -47.64 45.60 -31.52
CA VAL A 2 -47.54 44.79 -30.27
C VAL A 2 -47.32 43.28 -30.50
N GLN A 3 -47.93 42.68 -31.52
CA GLN A 3 -47.78 41.24 -31.80
C GLN A 3 -46.38 40.83 -32.29
N VAL A 4 -45.68 41.73 -32.99
CA VAL A 4 -44.31 41.49 -33.47
C VAL A 4 -43.32 41.48 -32.32
N LEU A 5 -43.48 42.43 -31.39
CA LEU A 5 -42.68 42.52 -30.16
C LEU A 5 -42.81 41.28 -29.27
N LYS A 6 -44.03 40.75 -29.11
CA LYS A 6 -44.27 39.54 -28.29
C LYS A 6 -43.58 38.30 -28.88
N LYS A 7 -43.62 38.13 -30.21
CA LYS A 7 -42.96 37.03 -30.93
C LYS A 7 -41.43 37.07 -30.79
N SER A 8 -40.84 38.27 -30.83
CA SER A 8 -39.40 38.45 -30.64
C SER A 8 -38.94 38.13 -29.21
N VAL A 9 -39.75 38.47 -28.20
CA VAL A 9 -39.45 38.15 -26.78
C VAL A 9 -39.56 36.65 -26.51
N ASP A 10 -40.58 35.98 -27.07
CA ASP A 10 -40.74 34.52 -26.99
C ASP A 10 -39.56 33.80 -27.66
N PHE A 11 -39.10 34.28 -28.81
CA PHE A 11 -37.94 33.72 -29.50
C PHE A 11 -36.67 33.82 -28.64
N VAL A 12 -36.40 34.97 -28.02
CA VAL A 12 -35.24 35.17 -27.13
C VAL A 12 -35.31 34.31 -25.88
N SER A 13 -36.50 34.17 -25.28
CA SER A 13 -36.73 33.32 -24.11
C SER A 13 -36.46 31.84 -24.41
N VAL A 14 -36.95 31.36 -25.55
CA VAL A 14 -36.72 29.99 -26.04
C VAL A 14 -35.24 29.77 -26.35
N HIS A 15 -34.58 30.70 -27.03
CA HIS A 15 -33.14 30.61 -27.35
C HIS A 15 -32.28 30.51 -26.08
N LYS A 16 -32.58 31.33 -25.07
CA LYS A 16 -31.85 31.35 -23.80
C LYS A 16 -32.00 30.03 -23.03
N ARG A 17 -33.20 29.43 -23.05
CA ARG A 17 -33.44 28.09 -22.50
C ARG A 17 -32.64 27.01 -23.24
N ILE A 18 -32.60 27.05 -24.57
CA ILE A 18 -31.86 26.07 -25.37
C ILE A 18 -30.36 26.16 -25.08
N ILE A 19 -29.79 27.38 -25.04
CA ILE A 19 -28.37 27.59 -24.73
C ILE A 19 -28.03 27.07 -23.33
N MET A 20 -28.90 27.31 -22.35
CA MET A 20 -28.71 26.82 -20.98
C MET A 20 -28.73 25.29 -20.90
N ILE A 21 -29.67 24.63 -21.60
CA ILE A 21 -29.77 23.16 -21.64
C ILE A 21 -28.55 22.58 -22.36
N LEU A 22 -28.13 23.17 -23.47
CA LEU A 22 -26.94 22.74 -24.22
C LEU A 22 -25.66 22.92 -23.40
N GLY A 23 -25.54 24.04 -22.69
CA GLY A 23 -24.41 24.30 -21.79
C GLY A 23 -24.34 23.28 -20.65
N LEU A 24 -25.47 22.95 -20.04
CA LEU A 24 -25.54 21.93 -19.00
C LEU A 24 -25.17 20.54 -19.54
N PHE A 25 -25.64 20.20 -20.74
CA PHE A 25 -25.31 18.94 -21.41
C PHE A 25 -23.80 18.82 -21.67
N LEU A 26 -23.17 19.86 -22.21
CA LEU A 26 -21.72 19.89 -22.44
C LEU A 26 -20.93 19.76 -21.13
N LEU A 27 -21.40 20.42 -20.07
CA LEU A 27 -20.77 20.33 -18.75
C LEU A 27 -20.84 18.91 -18.19
N THR A 28 -21.99 18.22 -18.34
CA THR A 28 -22.09 16.80 -17.96
C THR A 28 -21.17 15.90 -18.81
N PHE A 29 -20.96 16.22 -20.09
CA PHE A 29 -20.09 15.45 -20.98
C PHE A 29 -18.61 15.52 -20.59
N VAL A 30 -18.18 16.60 -19.93
CA VAL A 30 -16.81 16.77 -19.43
C VAL A 30 -16.66 16.23 -18.01
N VAL A 31 -17.64 16.50 -17.14
CA VAL A 31 -17.58 16.11 -15.73
C VAL A 31 -17.75 14.60 -15.57
N VAL A 32 -18.70 13.97 -16.28
CA VAL A 32 -19.00 12.53 -16.11
C VAL A 32 -17.79 11.62 -16.42
N PRO A 33 -17.02 11.81 -17.50
CA PRO A 33 -15.80 11.03 -17.73
C PRO A 33 -14.77 11.20 -16.61
N GLN A 34 -14.57 12.42 -16.11
CA GLN A 34 -13.60 12.70 -15.04
C GLN A 34 -13.96 12.00 -13.73
N VAL A 35 -15.24 11.97 -13.33
CA VAL A 35 -15.66 11.20 -12.16
C VAL A 35 -15.60 9.70 -12.40
N VAL A 36 -15.90 9.20 -13.61
CA VAL A 36 -15.80 7.77 -13.93
C VAL A 36 -14.35 7.28 -13.90
N GLU A 37 -13.42 8.06 -14.42
CA GLU A 37 -11.99 7.72 -14.44
C GLU A 37 -11.38 7.79 -13.04
N ALA A 38 -11.70 8.83 -12.26
CA ALA A 38 -11.29 8.94 -10.86
C ALA A 38 -11.87 7.79 -9.99
N GLN A 39 -13.12 7.40 -10.22
CA GLN A 39 -13.75 6.29 -9.52
C GLN A 39 -13.22 4.92 -9.99
N SER A 40 -12.71 4.82 -11.21
CA SER A 40 -12.05 3.61 -11.73
C SER A 40 -10.64 3.44 -11.16
N SER A 41 -9.94 4.53 -10.85
CA SER A 41 -8.65 4.50 -10.15
C SER A 41 -8.74 4.11 -8.67
N LEU A 42 -9.93 4.22 -8.05
CA LEU A 42 -10.18 3.87 -6.64
C LEU A 42 -10.84 2.50 -6.46
N LYS A 43 -11.18 1.81 -7.55
CA LYS A 43 -11.67 0.44 -7.49
C LYS A 43 -10.48 -0.51 -7.33
N ILE A 44 -10.34 -1.07 -6.14
CA ILE A 44 -9.55 -2.29 -5.89
C ILE A 44 -9.92 -3.28 -7.01
N SER A 45 -9.00 -3.51 -7.95
CA SER A 45 -9.30 -4.18 -9.21
C SER A 45 -9.75 -5.63 -9.02
N SER A 46 -9.35 -6.24 -7.90
CA SER A 46 -9.94 -7.43 -7.30
C SER A 46 -9.33 -7.66 -5.92
N LEU A 47 -10.02 -8.39 -5.03
CA LEU A 47 -9.47 -8.81 -3.74
C LEU A 47 -8.12 -9.54 -3.89
N SER A 48 -7.91 -10.21 -5.03
CA SER A 48 -6.65 -10.89 -5.37
C SER A 48 -5.45 -9.96 -5.49
N ASP A 49 -5.65 -8.72 -5.95
CA ASP A 49 -4.54 -7.76 -6.11
C ASP A 49 -4.10 -7.22 -4.75
N VAL A 50 -5.05 -7.07 -3.82
CA VAL A 50 -4.76 -6.72 -2.42
C VAL A 50 -4.07 -7.88 -1.71
N GLU A 51 -4.54 -9.10 -1.91
CA GLU A 51 -3.91 -10.31 -1.36
C GLU A 51 -2.48 -10.48 -1.89
N SER A 52 -2.26 -10.29 -3.20
CA SER A 52 -0.93 -10.35 -3.82
C SER A 52 0.01 -9.29 -3.24
N LYS A 53 -0.44 -8.04 -3.05
CA LYS A 53 0.40 -7.01 -2.42
C LYS A 53 0.62 -7.22 -0.94
N ALA A 54 -0.35 -7.77 -0.23
CA ALA A 54 -0.16 -8.16 1.16
C ALA A 54 0.88 -9.28 1.29
N GLN A 55 0.87 -10.26 0.38
CA GLN A 55 1.84 -11.35 0.36
C GLN A 55 3.25 -10.86 0.00
N GLU A 56 3.39 -10.01 -1.01
CA GLU A 56 4.69 -9.38 -1.35
C GLU A 56 5.26 -8.55 -0.19
N GLY A 57 4.39 -7.81 0.53
CA GLY A 57 4.77 -7.09 1.74
C GLY A 57 5.22 -8.02 2.87
N SER A 58 4.48 -9.12 3.08
CA SER A 58 4.82 -10.15 4.08
C SER A 58 6.17 -10.80 3.78
N ASP A 59 6.42 -11.19 2.53
CA ASP A 59 7.68 -11.80 2.10
C ASP A 59 8.86 -10.84 2.27
N THR A 60 8.65 -9.56 1.98
CA THR A 60 9.67 -8.51 2.19
C THR A 60 10.02 -8.37 3.67
N ILE A 61 9.01 -8.30 4.56
CA ILE A 61 9.23 -8.21 6.00
C ILE A 61 9.91 -9.47 6.54
N LEU A 62 9.51 -10.65 6.07
CA LEU A 62 10.13 -11.92 6.44
C LEU A 62 11.61 -11.95 6.08
N ASN A 63 11.97 -11.49 4.87
CA ASN A 63 13.37 -11.40 4.45
C ASN A 63 14.18 -10.45 5.32
N ILE A 64 13.65 -9.26 5.62
CA ILE A 64 14.31 -8.30 6.51
C ILE A 64 14.50 -8.90 7.90
N ALA A 65 13.48 -9.55 8.45
CA ALA A 65 13.54 -10.20 9.76
C ALA A 65 14.64 -11.27 9.81
N LYS A 66 14.79 -12.09 8.76
CA LYS A 66 15.87 -13.08 8.64
C LYS A 66 17.26 -12.43 8.75
N TYR A 67 17.49 -11.33 8.04
CA TYR A 67 18.76 -10.61 8.08
C TYR A 67 19.03 -9.96 9.44
N VAL A 68 18.02 -9.34 10.05
CA VAL A 68 18.15 -8.73 11.39
C VAL A 68 18.48 -9.78 12.44
N LEU A 69 17.77 -10.92 12.43
CA LEU A 69 18.04 -12.02 13.36
C LEU A 69 19.45 -12.59 13.19
N ALA A 70 19.92 -12.75 11.95
CA ALA A 70 21.29 -13.17 11.66
C ALA A 70 22.34 -12.17 12.19
N ALA A 71 22.10 -10.86 12.03
CA ALA A 71 22.98 -9.82 12.55
C ALA A 71 23.05 -9.83 14.08
N VAL A 72 21.91 -9.97 14.76
CA VAL A 72 21.83 -10.08 16.23
C VAL A 72 22.59 -11.30 16.74
N LEU A 73 22.42 -12.46 16.09
CA LEU A 73 23.18 -13.67 16.43
C LEU A 73 24.69 -13.50 16.21
N GLY A 74 25.09 -12.79 15.15
CA GLY A 74 26.49 -12.48 14.88
C GLY A 74 27.11 -11.61 15.96
N ILE A 75 26.39 -10.57 16.42
CA ILE A 75 26.85 -9.71 17.52
C ILE A 75 26.92 -10.50 18.84
N ALA A 76 25.91 -11.33 19.13
CA ALA A 76 25.91 -12.20 20.30
C ALA A 76 27.10 -13.17 20.30
N LEU A 77 27.50 -13.67 19.13
CA LEU A 77 28.66 -14.55 18.99
C LEU A 77 29.96 -13.86 19.40
N VAL A 78 30.14 -12.57 19.11
CA VAL A 78 31.33 -11.80 19.56
C VAL A 78 31.43 -11.82 21.08
N PHE A 79 30.32 -11.64 21.80
CA PHE A 79 30.28 -11.73 23.26
C PHE A 79 30.63 -13.13 23.76
N VAL A 80 30.08 -14.18 23.13
CA VAL A 80 30.38 -15.57 23.48
C VAL A 80 31.87 -15.85 23.31
N ILE A 81 32.47 -15.46 22.19
CA ILE A 81 33.90 -15.62 21.92
C ILE A 81 34.74 -14.86 22.95
N TYR A 82 34.38 -13.61 23.25
CA TYR A 82 35.06 -12.82 24.27
C TYR A 82 35.04 -13.54 25.63
N SER A 83 33.87 -14.02 26.05
CA SER A 83 33.72 -14.73 27.32
C SER A 83 34.57 -16.00 27.41
N LEU A 84 34.71 -16.72 26.28
CA LEU A 84 35.58 -17.90 26.17
C LEU A 84 37.06 -17.50 26.23
N ALA A 85 37.45 -16.47 25.49
CA ALA A 85 38.83 -15.98 25.44
C ALA A 85 39.31 -15.43 26.79
N THR A 86 38.42 -14.83 27.58
CA THR A 86 38.73 -14.33 28.93
C THR A 86 38.51 -15.37 30.03
N ASN A 87 38.23 -16.63 29.70
CA ASN A 87 37.93 -17.71 30.66
C ASN A 87 36.84 -17.34 31.69
N ASN A 88 35.76 -16.68 31.24
CA ASN A 88 34.63 -16.39 32.11
C ASN A 88 34.04 -17.70 32.67
N PRO A 89 33.75 -17.80 33.99
CA PRO A 89 33.19 -19.01 34.60
C PRO A 89 31.93 -19.56 33.91
N HIS A 90 31.13 -18.68 33.31
CA HIS A 90 29.88 -19.01 32.62
C HIS A 90 30.02 -19.15 31.09
N ALA A 91 31.23 -19.10 30.53
CA ALA A 91 31.42 -19.08 29.08
C ALA A 91 30.82 -20.31 28.37
N LYS A 92 30.84 -21.48 29.02
CA LYS A 92 30.23 -22.72 28.49
C LYS A 92 28.71 -22.62 28.41
N GLU A 93 28.08 -21.96 29.38
CA GLU A 93 26.63 -21.73 29.40
C GLU A 93 26.23 -20.74 28.31
N TYR A 94 27.02 -19.68 28.10
CA TYR A 94 26.79 -18.71 27.02
C TYR A 94 26.94 -19.35 25.63
N LEU A 95 27.94 -20.21 25.45
CA LEU A 95 28.12 -20.97 24.21
C LEU A 95 26.95 -21.92 23.96
N LEU A 96 26.53 -22.67 24.98
CA LEU A 96 25.39 -23.58 24.87
C LEU A 96 24.08 -22.82 24.57
N GLY A 97 23.86 -21.68 25.24
CA GLY A 97 22.72 -20.81 24.97
C GLY A 97 22.72 -20.27 23.53
N TRP A 98 23.88 -19.87 23.01
CA TRP A 98 24.00 -19.41 21.63
C TRP A 98 23.72 -20.52 20.62
N ILE A 99 24.23 -21.74 20.84
CA ILE A 99 23.94 -22.90 19.98
C ILE A 99 22.45 -23.23 19.97
N ILE A 100 21.79 -23.21 21.12
CA ILE A 100 20.34 -23.43 21.22
C ILE A 100 19.58 -22.34 20.47
N ALA A 101 19.97 -21.08 20.63
CA ALA A 101 19.34 -19.96 19.91
C ALA A 101 19.45 -20.12 18.39
N VAL A 102 20.62 -20.51 17.88
CA VAL A 102 20.82 -20.81 16.45
C VAL A 102 19.93 -21.96 15.99
N ALA A 103 19.86 -23.05 16.75
CA ALA A 103 19.04 -24.21 16.42
C ALA A 103 17.53 -23.86 16.35
N VAL A 104 17.03 -23.09 17.32
CA VAL A 104 15.62 -22.64 17.35
C VAL A 104 15.31 -21.76 16.14
N ILE A 105 16.17 -20.81 15.82
CA ILE A 105 15.98 -19.90 14.67
C ILE A 105 16.02 -20.68 13.35
N MET A 106 16.92 -21.65 13.20
CA MET A 106 16.98 -22.53 12.03
C MET A 106 15.68 -23.32 11.86
N VAL A 107 15.15 -23.92 12.93
CA VAL A 107 13.88 -24.65 12.87
C VAL A 107 12.72 -23.72 12.54
N ALA A 108 12.66 -22.53 13.14
CA ALA A 108 11.60 -21.56 12.87
C ALA A 108 11.56 -21.13 11.40
N PHE A 109 12.72 -20.94 10.76
CA PHE A 109 12.78 -20.61 9.33
C PHE A 109 12.51 -21.77 8.37
N LEU A 110 12.49 -23.01 8.85
CA LEU A 110 12.13 -24.18 8.02
C LEU A 110 10.61 -24.43 7.99
N ILE A 111 9.88 -23.90 8.97
CA ILE A 111 8.43 -24.11 9.12
C ILE A 111 7.62 -23.04 8.35
N ILE A 112 8.19 -21.84 8.19
CA ILE A 112 7.59 -20.67 7.54
C ILE A 112 8.06 -20.59 6.09
#